data_AF-A0A443NQB5-F1
#
_entry.id   AF-A0A443NQB5-F1
#
_cell.length_a   1.000
_cell.length_b   1.000
_cell.length_c   1.000
_cell.angle_alpha   90.00
_cell.angle_beta   90.00
_cell.angle_gamma   90.00
#
_symmetry.space_group_name_H-M   'P 1'
#
loop_
_entity.id
_entity.type
_entity.pdbx_description
1 polymer ?
#
loop_
_entity_poly.entity_id
_entity_poly.type
_entity_poly.pdbx_seq_one_letter_code
_entity_poly.pdbx_strand_id
1 'polypeptide(L)'
;MISNPVNSTVPIAAEVFKKAGIYDEKKLFGVTTLDVVHAKTFYAGKAKVLVSGVNVPVVGGHAGITILPLFSQATPKSNALSDEDIKALTKRTQGGTEVVEAKARKGSATLSMALNEN
;
A
#
# COMPACT_ATOMS: atom_id res chain seq x y z
N MET A 1 9.90 -7.70 -5.66
CA MET A 1 10.74 -6.48 -5.57
C MET A 1 10.21 -5.58 -4.48
N ILE A 2 11.09 -5.15 -3.58
CA ILE A 2 10.79 -4.25 -2.45
C ILE A 2 11.48 -2.88 -2.63
N SER A 3 12.54 -2.83 -3.44
CA SER A 3 13.33 -1.63 -3.67
C SER A 3 12.48 -0.48 -4.21
N ASN A 4 12.45 0.61 -3.45
CA ASN A 4 11.78 1.84 -3.85
C ASN A 4 12.60 2.62 -4.90
N PRO A 5 11.94 3.31 -5.85
CA PRO A 5 10.48 3.35 -6.05
C PRO A 5 9.97 2.13 -6.83
N VAL A 6 9.04 1.35 -6.25
CA VAL A 6 8.55 0.08 -6.85
C VAL A 6 7.96 0.29 -8.25
N ASN A 7 7.30 1.42 -8.48
CA ASN A 7 6.70 1.79 -9.78
C ASN A 7 7.72 1.85 -10.92
N SER A 8 9.01 2.05 -10.62
CA SER A 8 10.08 2.09 -11.62
C SER A 8 10.98 0.85 -11.56
N THR A 9 11.25 0.33 -10.37
CA THR A 9 12.17 -0.81 -10.20
C THR A 9 11.60 -2.10 -10.80
N VAL A 10 10.28 -2.31 -10.73
CA VAL A 10 9.62 -3.48 -11.35
C VAL A 10 9.76 -3.48 -12.88
N PRO A 11 9.40 -2.39 -13.61
CA PRO A 11 9.68 -2.30 -15.04
C PRO A 11 11.16 -2.48 -15.39
N ILE A 12 12.08 -1.92 -14.61
CA ILE A 12 13.53 -2.08 -14.84
C ILE A 12 13.93 -3.56 -14.74
N ALA A 13 13.49 -4.29 -13.71
CA ALA A 13 13.78 -5.71 -13.57
C ALA A 13 13.16 -6.54 -14.71
N ALA A 14 11.94 -6.18 -15.15
CA ALA A 14 11.32 -6.81 -16.30
C ALA A 14 12.20 -6.70 -17.55
N GLU A 15 12.72 -5.50 -17.86
CA GLU A 15 13.59 -5.29 -19.01
C GLU A 15 14.94 -6.02 -18.88
N VAL A 16 15.51 -6.10 -17.67
CA VAL A 16 16.73 -6.89 -17.41
C VAL A 16 16.46 -8.38 -17.68
N PHE A 17 15.35 -8.93 -17.18
CA PHE A 17 14.99 -10.33 -17.41
C PHE A 17 14.67 -10.62 -18.89
N LYS A 18 14.06 -9.67 -19.61
CA LYS A 18 13.83 -9.79 -21.06
C LYS A 18 15.14 -9.85 -21.83
N LYS A 19 16.10 -8.97 -21.52
CA LYS A 19 17.44 -8.99 -22.12
C LYS A 19 18.20 -10.28 -21.84
N ALA A 20 17.97 -10.88 -20.68
CA ALA A 20 18.54 -12.17 -20.31
C ALA A 20 17.76 -13.39 -20.86
N GLY A 21 16.61 -13.19 -21.53
CA GLY A 21 15.79 -14.27 -22.09
C GLY A 21 15.04 -15.13 -21.06
N ILE A 22 14.92 -14.66 -19.82
CA ILE A 22 14.34 -15.41 -18.69
C ILE A 22 13.10 -14.75 -18.08
N TYR A 23 12.51 -13.78 -18.78
CA TYR A 23 11.34 -13.05 -18.29
C TYR A 23 10.10 -13.94 -18.21
N ASP A 24 9.51 -14.02 -17.02
CA ASP A 24 8.21 -14.63 -16.75
C ASP A 24 7.36 -13.64 -15.94
N GLU A 25 6.34 -13.09 -16.57
CA GLU A 25 5.42 -12.11 -15.98
C GLU A 25 4.69 -12.63 -14.74
N LYS A 26 4.52 -13.96 -14.62
CA LYS A 26 3.87 -14.59 -13.46
C LYS A 26 4.80 -14.74 -12.26
N LYS A 27 6.08 -14.39 -12.40
CA LYS A 27 7.11 -14.53 -11.36
C LYS A 27 7.72 -13.19 -10.91
N LEU A 28 7.37 -12.09 -11.55
CA LEU A 28 7.84 -10.76 -11.18
C LEU A 28 6.74 -9.98 -10.45
N PHE A 29 6.93 -9.78 -9.14
CA PHE A 29 5.98 -9.05 -8.30
C PHE A 29 6.60 -7.79 -7.70
N GLY A 30 5.88 -6.67 -7.76
CA GLY A 30 6.12 -5.49 -6.93
C GLY A 30 5.38 -5.62 -5.61
N VAL A 31 6.08 -5.53 -4.48
CA VAL A 31 5.45 -5.66 -3.16
C VAL A 31 4.77 -4.35 -2.80
N THR A 32 3.44 -4.36 -2.77
CA THR A 32 2.58 -3.21 -2.38
C THR A 32 1.78 -3.49 -1.09
N THR A 33 2.09 -4.59 -0.41
CA THR A 33 1.34 -5.08 0.77
C THR A 33 1.31 -4.06 1.92
N LEU A 34 2.32 -3.19 2.04
CA LEU A 34 2.32 -2.12 3.03
C LEU A 34 1.11 -1.18 2.87
N ASP A 35 0.74 -0.86 1.63
CA ASP A 35 -0.40 0.02 1.36
C ASP A 35 -1.71 -0.62 1.80
N VAL A 36 -1.84 -1.94 1.63
CA VAL A 36 -2.98 -2.73 2.12
C VAL A 36 -3.04 -2.69 3.65
N VAL A 37 -1.91 -2.88 4.34
CA VAL A 37 -1.87 -2.81 5.81
C VAL A 37 -2.25 -1.43 6.32
N HIS A 38 -1.75 -0.36 5.69
CA HIS A 38 -2.14 1.01 6.02
C HIS A 38 -3.65 1.24 5.80
N ALA A 39 -4.17 0.89 4.62
CA ALA A 39 -5.59 1.05 4.30
C ALA A 39 -6.49 0.30 5.29
N LYS A 40 -6.15 -0.95 5.62
CA LYS A 40 -6.87 -1.76 6.62
C LYS A 40 -6.86 -1.10 8.00
N THR A 41 -5.69 -0.66 8.45
CA THR A 41 -5.52 -0.05 9.77
C THR A 41 -6.31 1.26 9.90
N PHE A 42 -6.22 2.12 8.88
CA PHE A 42 -6.93 3.41 8.88
C PHE A 42 -8.44 3.22 8.75
N TYR A 43 -8.88 2.31 7.89
CA TYR A 43 -10.30 1.96 7.75
C TYR A 43 -10.86 1.42 9.06
N ALA A 44 -10.19 0.46 9.69
CA ALA A 44 -10.61 -0.15 10.95
C ALA A 44 -10.77 0.88 12.07
N GLY A 45 -9.79 1.79 12.20
CA GLY A 45 -9.84 2.87 13.19
C GLY A 45 -11.01 3.83 12.97
N LYS A 46 -11.34 4.15 11.71
CA LYS A 46 -12.44 5.05 11.37
C LYS A 46 -13.81 4.37 11.48
N ALA A 47 -13.93 3.12 11.03
CA ALA A 47 -15.14 2.31 11.10
C ALA A 47 -15.39 1.66 12.47
N LYS A 48 -14.44 1.79 13.42
CA LYS A 48 -14.49 1.20 14.78
C LYS A 48 -14.69 -0.32 14.78
N VAL A 49 -13.98 -1.00 13.88
CA VAL A 49 -13.98 -2.47 13.77
C VAL A 49 -12.58 -3.03 14.04
N LEU A 50 -12.49 -4.32 14.33
CA LEU A 50 -11.20 -4.99 14.52
C LEU A 50 -10.44 -5.09 13.19
N VAL A 51 -9.16 -4.66 13.19
CA VAL A 51 -8.29 -4.67 12.00
C VAL A 51 -8.17 -6.06 11.37
N SER A 52 -8.14 -7.12 12.19
CA SER A 52 -8.03 -8.51 11.75
C SER A 52 -9.20 -8.97 10.89
N GLY A 53 -10.38 -8.38 11.08
CA GLY A 53 -11.58 -8.66 10.28
C GLY A 53 -11.74 -7.75 9.06
N VAL A 54 -10.81 -6.82 8.83
CA VAL A 54 -10.90 -5.83 7.76
C VAL A 54 -10.15 -6.29 6.52
N ASN A 55 -10.83 -6.21 5.38
CA ASN A 55 -10.24 -6.29 4.05
C ASN A 55 -10.52 -5.02 3.26
N VAL A 56 -9.47 -4.36 2.76
CA VAL A 56 -9.57 -3.22 1.85
C VAL A 56 -8.65 -3.49 0.66
N PRO A 57 -9.19 -3.68 -0.55
CA PRO A 57 -8.38 -3.79 -1.76
C PRO A 57 -7.64 -2.48 -2.03
N VAL A 58 -6.36 -2.57 -2.39
CA VAL A 58 -5.56 -1.42 -2.83
C VAL A 58 -4.98 -1.75 -4.20
N VAL A 59 -5.16 -0.83 -5.16
CA VAL A 59 -4.74 -1.02 -6.56
C VAL A 59 -3.90 0.18 -7.03
N GLY A 60 -3.34 0.05 -8.23
CA GLY A 60 -2.49 1.08 -8.84
C GLY A 60 -1.01 0.81 -8.64
N GLY A 61 -0.29 1.75 -8.03
CA GLY A 61 1.14 1.66 -7.74
C GLY A 61 1.45 1.88 -6.25
N HIS A 62 2.74 2.00 -5.93
CA HIS A 62 3.29 2.14 -4.57
C HIS A 62 3.96 3.51 -4.37
N ALA A 63 3.41 4.58 -4.96
CA ALA A 63 3.95 5.93 -4.78
C ALA A 63 2.86 7.01 -4.82
N GLY A 64 2.64 7.68 -3.69
CA GLY A 64 1.75 8.85 -3.57
C GLY A 64 0.37 8.58 -4.18
N ILE A 65 -0.04 9.43 -5.13
CA ILE A 65 -1.36 9.37 -5.77
C ILE A 65 -1.63 8.08 -6.56
N THR A 66 -0.60 7.29 -6.87
CA THR A 66 -0.78 6.01 -7.57
C THR A 66 -1.35 4.93 -6.65
N ILE A 67 -1.30 5.12 -5.33
CA ILE A 67 -1.89 4.21 -4.34
C ILE A 67 -3.40 4.51 -4.27
N LEU A 68 -4.24 3.55 -4.69
CA LEU A 68 -5.69 3.71 -4.71
C LEU A 68 -6.39 2.67 -3.82
N PRO A 69 -6.73 3.04 -2.56
CA PRO A 69 -7.54 2.18 -1.69
C PRO A 69 -9.01 2.20 -2.11
N LEU A 70 -9.59 1.02 -2.33
CA LEU A 70 -10.98 0.85 -2.73
C LEU A 70 -11.89 0.69 -1.50
N PHE A 71 -12.08 1.78 -0.75
CA PHE A 71 -12.92 1.76 0.46
C PHE A 71 -14.39 1.38 0.20
N SER A 72 -14.88 1.59 -1.04
CA SER A 72 -16.20 1.11 -1.48
C SER A 72 -16.32 -0.42 -1.50
N GLN A 73 -15.20 -1.13 -1.59
CA GLN A 73 -15.10 -2.59 -1.56
C GLN A 73 -14.57 -3.12 -0.23
N ALA A 74 -14.49 -2.26 0.81
CA ALA A 74 -14.06 -2.68 2.13
C ALA A 74 -15.04 -3.67 2.75
N THR A 75 -14.50 -4.66 3.46
CA THR A 75 -15.26 -5.66 4.22
C THR A 75 -14.76 -5.64 5.67
N PRO A 76 -15.63 -5.57 6.69
CA PRO A 76 -17.08 -5.34 6.60
C PRO A 76 -17.40 -3.96 6.02
N LYS A 77 -18.56 -3.83 5.37
CA LYS A 77 -19.03 -2.52 4.89
C LYS A 77 -19.45 -1.65 6.06
N SER A 78 -18.95 -0.41 6.08
CA SER A 78 -19.39 0.63 7.00
C SER A 78 -20.22 1.66 6.25
N ASN A 79 -21.46 1.85 6.66
CA ASN A 79 -22.35 2.90 6.12
C ASN A 79 -22.12 4.26 6.79
N ALA A 80 -21.15 4.35 7.71
CA ALA A 80 -20.93 5.51 8.55
C ALA A 80 -19.82 6.45 8.05
N LEU A 81 -19.22 6.18 6.89
CA LEU A 81 -18.15 7.01 6.31
C LEU A 81 -18.75 8.02 5.33
N SER A 82 -18.50 9.32 5.59
CA SER A 82 -18.85 10.36 4.62
C SER A 82 -17.84 10.43 3.46
N ASP A 83 -18.17 11.17 2.40
CA ASP A 83 -17.25 11.39 1.28
C ASP A 83 -15.96 12.11 1.72
N GLU A 84 -16.05 13.01 2.70
CA GLU A 84 -14.91 13.68 3.30
C GLU A 84 -14.01 12.69 4.04
N ASP A 85 -14.61 11.73 4.75
CA ASP A 85 -13.86 10.67 5.43
C ASP A 85 -13.13 9.78 4.42
N ILE A 86 -13.76 9.43 3.31
CA ILE A 86 -13.14 8.63 2.24
C ILE A 86 -11.97 9.39 1.61
N LYS A 87 -12.13 10.69 1.34
CA LYS A 87 -11.05 11.56 0.81
C LYS A 87 -9.89 11.67 1.80
N ALA A 88 -10.18 11.86 3.08
CA ALA A 88 -9.17 11.93 4.12
C ALA A 88 -8.41 10.61 4.28
N LEU A 89 -9.13 9.48 4.32
CA LEU A 89 -8.54 8.14 4.38
C LEU A 89 -7.68 7.84 3.16
N THR A 90 -8.12 8.24 1.96
CA THR A 90 -7.36 8.07 0.72
C THR A 90 -6.06 8.84 0.79
N LYS A 91 -6.13 10.15 1.12
CA LYS A 91 -4.94 11.00 1.25
C LYS A 91 -3.97 10.46 2.30
N ARG A 92 -4.49 9.96 3.42
CA ARG A 92 -3.67 9.36 4.48
C ARG A 92 -2.98 8.08 4.03
N THR A 93 -3.69 7.21 3.32
CA THR A 93 -3.13 5.95 2.79
C THR A 93 -2.03 6.21 1.75
N GLN A 94 -2.19 7.26 0.94
CA GLN A 94 -1.19 7.70 -0.03
C GLN A 94 0.06 8.34 0.64
N GLY A 95 -0.04 8.71 1.91
CA GLY A 95 1.00 9.35 2.69
C GLY A 95 2.00 8.36 3.27
N GLY A 96 3.06 8.03 2.53
CA GLY A 96 4.24 7.36 3.08
C GLY A 96 5.14 8.29 3.92
N THR A 97 4.86 9.59 3.93
CA THR A 97 5.65 10.62 4.61
C THR A 97 5.35 10.73 6.10
N GLU A 98 4.18 10.28 6.59
CA GLU A 98 3.85 10.36 8.02
C GLU A 98 4.92 9.69 8.88
N VAL A 99 5.47 8.55 8.45
CA VAL A 99 6.52 7.83 9.19
C VAL A 99 7.86 8.54 9.10
N VAL A 100 8.18 9.16 7.96
CA VAL A 100 9.42 9.93 7.77
C VAL A 100 9.39 11.22 8.60
N GLU A 101 8.24 11.88 8.65
CA GLU A 101 7.99 13.07 9.45
C GLU A 101 7.99 12.74 10.95
N ALA A 102 7.32 11.66 11.36
CA ALA A 102 7.34 11.17 12.74
C ALA A 102 8.74 10.74 13.20
N LYS A 103 9.59 10.25 12.28
CA LYS A 103 10.99 9.92 12.54
C LYS A 103 11.96 11.11 12.36
N ALA A 104 11.46 12.34 12.21
CA ALA A 104 12.28 13.54 11.97
C ALA A 104 13.30 13.35 10.83
N ARG A 105 12.89 12.70 9.73
CA ARG A 105 13.68 12.35 8.55
C ARG A 105 14.83 11.36 8.77
N LYS A 106 14.88 10.64 9.89
CA LYS A 106 15.91 9.62 10.18
C LYS A 106 15.63 8.23 9.56
N GLY A 107 14.77 8.15 8.54
CA GLY A 107 14.49 6.91 7.80
C GLY A 107 13.00 6.68 7.51
N SER A 108 12.73 5.74 6.61
CA SER A 108 11.37 5.30 6.22
C SER A 108 10.81 4.22 7.15
N ALA A 109 9.63 3.69 6.82
CA ALA A 109 9.02 2.55 7.48
C ALA A 109 9.92 1.30 7.35
N THR A 110 10.32 0.72 8.49
CA THR A 110 11.24 -0.43 8.56
C THR A 110 10.55 -1.67 9.12
N LEU A 111 9.98 -1.59 10.33
CA LEU A 111 9.34 -2.74 10.99
C LEU A 111 8.02 -3.16 10.32
N SER A 112 7.19 -2.20 9.88
CA SER A 112 5.95 -2.50 9.17
C SER A 112 6.17 -3.06 7.77
N MET A 113 7.34 -2.78 7.16
CA MET A 113 7.75 -3.43 5.92
C MET A 113 8.14 -4.88 6.16
N ALA A 114 8.89 -5.17 7.23
CA ALA A 114 9.32 -6.53 7.58
C ALA A 114 8.18 -7.44 8.07
N LEU A 115 7.16 -6.90 8.75
CA LEU A 115 6.01 -7.68 9.22
C LEU A 115 5.23 -8.35 8.08
N ASN A 116 5.34 -7.85 6.84
CA ASN A 116 4.68 -8.42 5.67
C ASN A 116 5.37 -9.69 5.11
N GLU A 117 6.40 -10.22 5.78
CA GLU A 117 7.17 -11.40 5.32
C GLU A 117 6.73 -12.75 5.93
N ASN A 118 5.65 -12.79 6.73
CA ASN A 118 5.11 -14.04 7.30
C ASN A 118 3.73 -14.42 6.74
#